data_AF-A0A0F3GKV4-F1
#
_entry.id   AF-A0A0F3GKV4-F1
#
_cell.length_a   1.000
_cell.length_b   1.000
_cell.length_c   1.000
_cell.angle_alpha   90.00
_cell.angle_beta   90.00
_cell.angle_gamma   90.00
#
_symmetry.space_group_name_H-M   'P 1'
#
loop_
_entity.id
_entity.type
_entity.pdbx_description
1 polymer ?
#
loop_
_entity_poly.entity_id
_entity_poly.type
_entity_poly.pdbx_seq_one_letter_code
_entity_poly.pdbx_strand_id
1 'polypeptide(L)'
;MSTTKEDKMKGLKATGLAMMVLAVLLSVPMMAMAAVQFSEVSDNRIVGASADLGVTFSAITEDDMATIELQLNNKKITVQKGYNDRSHELYIRGISIESNEITTLSQEDSISISNLHSELLQYAGYNELGDTFLDTLNLLSSWPDTMPLVLTKDEKNVETKALSKSLCSDIGKTVNVSYPPSADSLGGNWKSEATFIGTSTAGKCVGRCGLRCGSGIITDKYSVNCLVHDVCAGKYGHTAKACNKLLEDAADDFFAGKSCLRKVTPTSVKVKVGKTATATVNGDTSPYVTTTYFPLISAAKATVKGNTVTITGVRKGVSRIGVSGTSLVGTQYIEVTVSK
;
A
#
# COMPACT_ATOMS: atom_id res chain seq x y z
N MET A 1 -1.24 -46.36 -74.30
CA MET A 1 -2.71 -46.34 -74.11
C MET A 1 -2.94 -45.75 -72.73
N SER A 2 -3.52 -44.55 -72.60
CA SER A 2 -4.97 -44.28 -72.65
C SER A 2 -5.76 -45.05 -71.59
N THR A 3 -6.60 -44.48 -70.71
CA THR A 3 -6.86 -43.13 -70.15
C THR A 3 -8.31 -43.13 -69.66
N THR A 4 -8.56 -42.99 -68.35
CA THR A 4 -9.81 -42.51 -67.70
C THR A 4 -9.52 -42.41 -66.17
N LYS A 5 -9.90 -41.42 -65.33
CA LYS A 5 -11.14 -40.60 -65.13
C LYS A 5 -12.37 -41.45 -64.73
N GLU A 6 -13.19 -41.17 -63.72
CA GLU A 6 -13.30 -40.15 -62.64
C GLU A 6 -14.40 -40.66 -61.63
N ASP A 7 -14.75 -40.15 -60.44
CA ASP A 7 -14.45 -38.93 -59.64
C ASP A 7 -14.88 -39.14 -58.14
N LYS A 8 -14.70 -38.11 -57.27
CA LYS A 8 -15.49 -37.73 -56.06
C LYS A 8 -15.42 -38.52 -54.72
N MET A 9 -14.62 -37.92 -53.81
CA MET A 9 -15.04 -37.23 -52.55
C MET A 9 -15.39 -37.95 -51.22
N LYS A 10 -14.95 -37.27 -50.13
CA LYS A 10 -15.18 -37.43 -48.66
C LYS A 10 -14.27 -38.45 -47.95
N GLY A 11 -13.60 -38.14 -46.82
CA GLY A 11 -13.39 -36.84 -46.15
C GLY A 11 -12.76 -36.95 -44.73
N LEU A 12 -12.25 -35.82 -44.20
CA LEU A 12 -11.78 -35.55 -42.81
C LEU A 12 -10.41 -36.08 -42.30
N LYS A 13 -9.42 -35.17 -42.31
CA LYS A 13 -8.55 -34.70 -41.19
C LYS A 13 -7.87 -35.68 -40.19
N ALA A 14 -6.53 -35.74 -40.23
CA ALA A 14 -5.55 -35.33 -39.18
C ALA A 14 -4.15 -35.91 -39.53
N THR A 15 -3.03 -35.20 -39.79
CA THR A 15 -2.25 -34.15 -39.07
C THR A 15 -1.91 -34.48 -37.61
N GLY A 16 -0.64 -34.61 -37.18
CA GLY A 16 0.65 -34.59 -37.90
C GLY A 16 1.77 -35.08 -36.97
N LEU A 17 2.69 -35.94 -37.43
CA LEU A 17 4.06 -35.61 -37.86
C LEU A 17 4.85 -34.69 -36.89
N ALA A 18 5.95 -35.20 -36.35
CA ALA A 18 6.86 -34.48 -35.45
C ALA A 18 7.98 -33.74 -36.19
N MET A 19 8.51 -32.68 -35.57
CA MET A 19 9.87 -32.18 -35.81
C MET A 19 10.50 -31.66 -34.51
N MET A 20 11.82 -31.70 -34.45
CA MET A 20 12.63 -31.19 -33.35
C MET A 20 12.50 -29.66 -33.23
N VAL A 21 12.53 -29.13 -32.01
CA VAL A 21 12.95 -27.76 -31.76
C VAL A 21 14.34 -27.79 -31.14
N LEU A 22 15.26 -27.06 -31.77
CA LEU A 22 16.67 -27.00 -31.42
C LEU A 22 16.90 -26.24 -30.10
N ALA A 23 17.91 -26.62 -29.33
CA ALA A 23 18.25 -25.94 -28.09
C ALA A 23 18.71 -24.50 -28.34
N VAL A 24 18.01 -23.51 -27.76
CA VAL A 24 18.52 -22.15 -27.57
C VAL A 24 18.91 -22.00 -26.11
N LEU A 25 20.15 -22.39 -25.80
CA LEU A 25 20.81 -22.05 -24.53
C LEU A 25 21.18 -20.56 -24.53
N LEU A 26 20.17 -19.70 -24.42
CA LEU A 26 20.38 -18.34 -23.94
C LEU A 26 20.23 -18.36 -22.42
N SER A 27 21.32 -18.02 -21.74
CA SER A 27 21.37 -17.88 -20.29
C SER A 27 20.57 -16.65 -19.84
N VAL A 28 19.24 -16.80 -19.79
CA VAL A 28 18.44 -15.99 -18.87
C VAL A 28 18.96 -16.34 -17.47
N PRO A 29 19.50 -15.39 -16.68
CA PRO A 29 19.75 -15.68 -15.28
C PRO A 29 18.40 -16.00 -14.66
N MET A 30 18.25 -17.21 -14.12
CA MET A 30 17.13 -17.53 -13.23
C MET A 30 17.30 -16.70 -11.96
N MET A 31 16.82 -15.45 -12.02
CA MET A 31 16.38 -14.74 -10.83
C MET A 31 15.23 -15.56 -10.27
N ALA A 32 15.56 -16.47 -9.35
CA ALA A 32 14.58 -16.99 -8.41
C ALA A 32 14.11 -15.81 -7.57
N MET A 33 13.09 -15.11 -8.08
CA MET A 33 12.31 -14.20 -7.25
C MET A 33 11.66 -15.07 -6.18
N ALA A 34 11.90 -14.73 -4.92
CA ALA A 34 11.15 -15.27 -3.79
C ALA A 34 9.66 -15.03 -4.08
N ALA A 35 8.98 -16.10 -4.45
CA ALA A 35 7.61 -16.04 -4.95
C ALA A 35 6.68 -16.41 -3.82
N VAL A 36 5.96 -15.42 -3.29
CA VAL A 36 4.87 -15.65 -2.34
C VAL A 36 3.90 -16.66 -2.95
N GLN A 37 3.74 -17.80 -2.29
CA GLN A 37 2.84 -18.86 -2.70
C GLN A 37 1.53 -18.69 -1.96
N PHE A 38 0.47 -18.33 -2.68
CA PHE A 38 -0.88 -18.33 -2.14
C PHE A 38 -1.50 -19.72 -2.29
N SER A 39 -2.10 -20.22 -1.21
CA SER A 39 -3.02 -21.35 -1.27
C SER A 39 -4.47 -20.89 -1.48
N GLU A 40 -4.80 -19.66 -1.09
CA GLU A 40 -6.15 -19.10 -1.19
C GLU A 40 -6.12 -17.57 -1.32
N VAL A 41 -6.91 -17.01 -2.25
CA VAL A 41 -7.16 -15.56 -2.37
C VAL A 41 -8.61 -15.35 -2.78
N SER A 42 -9.32 -14.51 -2.02
CA SER A 42 -10.74 -14.17 -2.21
C SER A 42 -11.05 -12.84 -1.50
N ASP A 43 -12.30 -12.38 -1.60
CA ASP A 43 -12.75 -11.11 -1.00
C ASP A 43 -12.75 -11.09 0.54
N ASN A 44 -12.88 -12.26 1.18
CA ASN A 44 -12.91 -12.40 2.63
C ASN A 44 -11.81 -13.31 3.21
N ARG A 45 -10.91 -13.84 2.37
CA ARG A 45 -9.86 -14.77 2.80
C ARG A 45 -8.61 -14.75 1.92
N ILE A 46 -7.45 -14.62 2.54
CA ILE A 46 -6.11 -14.69 1.94
C ILE A 46 -5.30 -15.69 2.77
N VAL A 47 -4.62 -16.64 2.14
CA VAL A 47 -3.71 -17.60 2.80
C VAL A 47 -2.50 -17.85 1.93
N GLY A 48 -1.29 -17.83 2.50
CA GLY A 48 -0.06 -18.08 1.76
C GLY A 48 1.21 -18.17 2.62
N ALA A 49 2.35 -18.24 1.94
CA ALA A 49 3.67 -18.28 2.55
C ALA A 49 4.74 -17.66 1.64
N SER A 50 5.81 -17.13 2.24
CA SER A 50 7.07 -16.83 1.55
C SER A 50 8.18 -17.64 2.22
N ALA A 51 8.59 -18.72 1.55
CA ALA A 51 9.51 -19.71 2.11
C ALA A 51 10.90 -19.12 2.38
N ASP A 52 11.38 -18.25 1.48
CA ASP A 52 12.69 -17.60 1.59
C ASP A 52 12.75 -16.53 2.71
N LEU A 53 11.59 -16.07 3.18
CA LEU A 53 11.44 -15.16 4.32
C LEU A 53 11.10 -15.88 5.64
N GLY A 54 10.84 -17.20 5.59
CA GLY A 54 10.41 -17.98 6.75
C GLY A 54 9.02 -17.60 7.30
N VAL A 55 8.13 -17.04 6.46
CA VAL A 55 6.80 -16.58 6.87
C VAL A 55 5.67 -17.43 6.27
N THR A 56 4.71 -17.84 7.10
CA THR A 56 3.35 -18.20 6.65
C THR A 56 2.35 -17.18 7.17
N PHE A 57 1.26 -16.97 6.44
CA PHE A 57 0.27 -15.95 6.78
C PHE A 57 -1.16 -16.34 6.37
N SER A 58 -2.11 -15.79 7.10
CA SER A 58 -3.52 -15.76 6.71
C SER A 58 -4.18 -14.43 7.08
N ALA A 59 -5.17 -14.01 6.32
CA ALA A 59 -6.09 -12.93 6.66
C ALA A 59 -7.52 -13.38 6.35
N ILE A 60 -8.46 -13.17 7.27
CA ILE A 60 -9.87 -13.59 7.16
C ILE A 60 -10.76 -12.46 7.66
N THR A 61 -11.91 -12.23 7.02
CA THR A 61 -12.96 -11.35 7.54
C THR A 61 -14.23 -12.10 7.92
N GLU A 62 -14.61 -11.98 9.19
CA GLU A 62 -15.77 -12.60 9.84
C GLU A 62 -16.37 -11.57 10.82
N ASP A 63 -17.70 -11.48 10.91
CA ASP A 63 -18.44 -10.61 11.84
C ASP A 63 -17.90 -9.16 11.98
N ASP A 64 -17.72 -8.47 10.84
CA ASP A 64 -17.17 -7.10 10.74
C ASP A 64 -15.73 -6.93 11.29
N MET A 65 -15.00 -8.01 11.55
CA MET A 65 -13.60 -8.01 12.01
C MET A 65 -12.66 -8.67 10.99
N ALA A 66 -11.52 -8.04 10.73
CA ALA A 66 -10.40 -8.66 10.03
C ALA A 66 -9.44 -9.31 11.04
N THR A 67 -9.29 -10.64 10.98
CA THR A 67 -8.26 -11.37 11.72
C THR A 67 -7.12 -11.72 10.76
N ILE A 68 -5.92 -11.24 11.08
CA ILE A 68 -4.67 -11.50 10.38
C ILE A 68 -3.77 -12.31 11.30
N GLU A 69 -3.21 -13.40 10.80
CA GLU A 69 -2.20 -14.19 11.50
C GLU A 69 -0.92 -14.28 10.66
N LEU A 70 0.22 -14.07 11.31
CA LEU A 70 1.55 -14.30 10.77
C LEU A 70 2.28 -15.32 11.65
N GLN A 71 2.88 -16.33 11.04
CA GLN A 71 3.90 -17.15 11.69
C GLN A 71 5.25 -16.82 11.06
N LEU A 72 6.18 -16.35 11.88
CA LEU A 72 7.50 -15.88 11.47
C LEU A 72 8.51 -16.36 12.52
N ASN A 73 9.52 -17.13 12.11
CA ASN A 73 10.47 -17.75 13.03
C ASN A 73 9.72 -18.54 14.14
N ASN A 74 10.18 -18.44 15.39
CA ASN A 74 9.51 -19.00 16.58
C ASN A 74 8.38 -18.10 17.13
N LYS A 75 7.72 -17.29 16.28
CA LYS A 75 6.68 -16.34 16.70
C LYS A 75 5.38 -16.55 15.95
N LYS A 76 4.26 -16.48 16.68
CA LYS A 76 2.93 -16.27 16.11
C LYS A 76 2.45 -14.87 16.48
N ILE A 77 2.04 -14.11 15.48
CA ILE A 77 1.46 -12.77 15.60
C ILE A 77 0.02 -12.86 15.14
N THR A 78 -0.92 -12.50 16.01
CA THR A 78 -2.33 -12.29 15.64
C THR A 78 -2.63 -10.80 15.73
N VAL A 79 -3.26 -10.26 14.69
CA VAL A 79 -3.81 -8.90 14.64
C VAL A 79 -5.30 -9.01 14.35
N GLN A 80 -6.13 -8.36 15.15
CA GLN A 80 -7.57 -8.26 14.91
C GLN A 80 -7.94 -6.78 14.83
N LYS A 81 -8.67 -6.39 13.79
CA LYS A 81 -9.04 -4.99 13.52
C LYS A 81 -10.50 -4.92 13.07
N GLY A 82 -11.25 -3.95 13.59
CA GLY A 82 -12.54 -3.55 13.04
C GLY A 82 -12.46 -3.30 11.53
N TYR A 83 -13.16 -4.09 10.73
CA TYR A 83 -12.99 -4.10 9.27
C TYR A 83 -13.64 -2.87 8.61
N ASN A 84 -14.75 -2.37 9.18
CA ASN A 84 -15.53 -1.25 8.64
C ASN A 84 -15.51 0.00 9.55
N ASP A 85 -16.03 1.13 9.04
CA ASP A 85 -16.13 2.42 9.75
C ASP A 85 -16.90 2.41 11.10
N ARG A 86 -17.58 1.30 11.45
CA ARG A 86 -18.34 1.18 12.70
C ARG A 86 -17.51 0.65 13.85
N SER A 87 -16.51 -0.18 13.56
CA SER A 87 -15.63 -0.72 14.59
C SER A 87 -14.24 -0.10 14.54
N HIS A 88 -13.80 0.34 15.72
CA HIS A 88 -12.46 0.87 15.95
C HIS A 88 -11.65 -0.05 16.87
N GLU A 89 -12.09 -1.30 17.02
CA GLU A 89 -11.34 -2.26 17.82
C GLU A 89 -10.01 -2.62 17.13
N LEU A 90 -8.93 -2.60 17.91
CA LEU A 90 -7.59 -2.99 17.46
C LEU A 90 -6.88 -3.81 18.55
N TYR A 91 -6.61 -5.05 18.21
CA TYR A 91 -5.84 -5.98 19.03
C TYR A 91 -4.60 -6.44 18.24
N ILE A 92 -3.43 -6.36 18.87
CA ILE A 92 -2.18 -6.92 18.33
C ILE A 92 -1.61 -7.81 19.44
N ARG A 93 -1.25 -9.06 19.13
CA ARG A 93 -0.61 -9.99 20.07
C ARG A 93 0.42 -10.89 19.38
N GLY A 94 1.69 -10.68 19.70
CA GLY A 94 2.79 -11.60 19.38
C GLY A 94 3.10 -12.52 20.56
N ILE A 95 3.25 -13.81 20.28
CA ILE A 95 3.74 -14.81 21.23
C ILE A 95 4.91 -15.62 20.67
N SER A 96 5.79 -16.05 21.58
CA SER A 96 6.68 -17.19 21.37
C SER A 96 5.86 -18.47 21.16
N ILE A 97 6.17 -19.29 20.17
CA ILE A 97 5.46 -20.56 19.93
C ILE A 97 5.88 -21.61 20.96
N GLU A 98 7.16 -21.62 21.35
CA GLU A 98 7.70 -22.52 22.37
C GLU A 98 7.23 -22.21 23.80
N SER A 99 7.12 -20.93 24.19
CA SER A 99 6.76 -20.55 25.57
C SER A 99 5.36 -19.96 25.76
N ASN A 100 4.65 -19.59 24.68
CA ASN A 100 3.35 -18.88 24.70
C ASN A 100 3.37 -17.51 25.44
N GLU A 101 4.56 -17.01 25.78
CA GLU A 101 4.76 -15.69 26.39
C GLU A 101 4.75 -14.58 25.34
N ILE A 102 4.40 -13.35 25.76
CA ILE A 102 4.44 -12.17 24.90
C ILE A 102 5.88 -11.90 24.46
N THR A 103 6.08 -11.70 23.16
CA THR A 103 7.40 -11.50 22.54
C THR A 103 7.54 -10.09 21.95
N THR A 104 8.73 -9.74 21.46
CA THR A 104 8.98 -8.53 20.64
C THR A 104 9.28 -8.94 19.19
N LEU A 105 9.49 -7.98 18.28
CA LEU A 105 10.02 -8.24 16.94
C LEU A 105 11.50 -7.87 16.89
N SER A 106 12.38 -8.77 16.48
CA SER A 106 13.78 -8.43 16.23
C SER A 106 13.91 -7.55 14.98
N GLN A 107 15.06 -6.90 14.82
CA GLN A 107 15.37 -6.19 13.57
C GLN A 107 15.28 -7.10 12.33
N GLU A 108 15.60 -8.39 12.49
CA GLU A 108 15.47 -9.41 11.45
C GLU A 108 13.99 -9.74 11.14
N ASP A 109 13.14 -9.92 12.17
CA ASP A 109 11.70 -10.11 11.96
C ASP A 109 11.09 -8.92 11.20
N SER A 110 11.43 -7.70 11.60
CA SER A 110 10.97 -6.47 10.94
C SER A 110 11.48 -6.34 9.50
N ILE A 111 12.68 -6.84 9.19
CA ILE A 111 13.17 -6.93 7.80
C ILE A 111 12.36 -7.94 7.00
N SER A 112 12.10 -9.15 7.51
CA SER A 112 11.29 -10.16 6.83
C SER A 112 9.86 -9.67 6.58
N ILE A 113 9.22 -9.02 7.56
CA ILE A 113 7.89 -8.40 7.39
C ILE A 113 7.93 -7.28 6.33
N SER A 114 8.97 -6.44 6.34
CA SER A 114 9.15 -5.36 5.36
C SER A 114 9.39 -5.88 3.94
N ASN A 115 10.02 -7.05 3.80
CA ASN A 115 10.23 -7.72 2.52
C ASN A 115 8.96 -8.43 2.03
N LEU A 116 8.23 -9.13 2.91
CA LEU A 116 6.94 -9.72 2.58
C LEU A 116 5.93 -8.65 2.11
N HIS A 117 5.85 -7.53 2.82
CA HIS A 117 5.09 -6.36 2.37
C HIS A 117 5.52 -5.89 0.97
N SER A 118 6.83 -5.92 0.67
CA SER A 118 7.38 -5.53 -0.63
C SER A 118 7.03 -6.50 -1.76
N GLU A 119 7.05 -7.81 -1.50
CA GLU A 119 6.61 -8.87 -2.43
C GLU A 119 5.11 -8.79 -2.71
N LEU A 120 4.32 -8.40 -1.70
CA LEU A 120 2.86 -8.31 -1.78
C LEU A 120 2.33 -7.01 -2.41
N LEU A 121 3.17 -5.96 -2.59
CA LEU A 121 2.76 -4.67 -3.16
C LEU A 121 1.98 -4.78 -4.47
N GLN A 122 2.32 -5.78 -5.30
CA GLN A 122 1.70 -6.01 -6.61
C GLN A 122 0.24 -6.48 -6.56
N TYR A 123 -0.26 -6.83 -5.37
CA TYR A 123 -1.65 -7.25 -5.11
C TYR A 123 -2.47 -6.17 -4.36
N ALA A 124 -1.89 -5.00 -4.10
CA ALA A 124 -2.57 -3.88 -3.45
C ALA A 124 -3.76 -3.35 -4.27
N GLY A 125 -4.80 -2.88 -3.60
CA GLY A 125 -6.04 -2.40 -4.21
C GLY A 125 -6.91 -3.48 -4.85
N TYR A 126 -6.60 -4.77 -4.62
CA TYR A 126 -7.43 -5.89 -5.10
C TYR A 126 -8.75 -5.98 -4.31
N ASN A 127 -8.67 -5.95 -2.97
CA ASN A 127 -9.81 -5.81 -2.07
C ASN A 127 -9.36 -5.19 -0.72
N GLU A 128 -10.34 -4.79 0.10
CA GLU A 128 -10.14 -4.08 1.37
C GLU A 128 -9.45 -4.94 2.45
N LEU A 129 -9.53 -6.27 2.36
CA LEU A 129 -8.77 -7.20 3.20
C LEU A 129 -7.29 -7.22 2.80
N GLY A 130 -6.97 -7.21 1.51
CA GLY A 130 -5.60 -7.09 1.00
C GLY A 130 -4.95 -5.76 1.42
N ASP A 131 -5.68 -4.65 1.29
CA ASP A 131 -5.21 -3.34 1.74
C ASP A 131 -5.03 -3.28 3.27
N THR A 132 -5.96 -3.86 4.04
CA THR A 132 -5.83 -3.98 5.50
C THR A 132 -4.62 -4.83 5.90
N PHE A 133 -4.38 -5.95 5.21
CA PHE A 133 -3.23 -6.82 5.43
C PHE A 133 -1.89 -6.13 5.14
N LEU A 134 -1.83 -5.34 4.07
CA LEU A 134 -0.65 -4.55 3.70
C LEU A 134 -0.39 -3.40 4.69
N ASP A 135 -1.43 -2.67 5.12
CA ASP A 135 -1.36 -1.70 6.22
C ASP A 135 -0.80 -2.37 7.50
N THR A 136 -1.29 -3.56 7.87
CA THR A 136 -0.80 -4.32 9.03
C THR A 136 0.68 -4.70 8.91
N LEU A 137 1.13 -5.23 7.77
CA LEU A 137 2.55 -5.54 7.56
C LEU A 137 3.43 -4.27 7.61
N ASN A 138 2.95 -3.16 7.05
CA ASN A 138 3.63 -1.87 7.11
C ASN A 138 3.81 -1.39 8.57
N LEU A 139 2.77 -1.45 9.39
CA LEU A 139 2.85 -1.09 10.82
C LEU A 139 3.80 -2.02 11.58
N LEU A 140 3.64 -3.34 11.43
CA LEU A 140 4.45 -4.34 12.14
C LEU A 140 5.94 -4.24 11.78
N SER A 141 6.28 -3.95 10.52
CA SER A 141 7.68 -3.69 10.12
C SER A 141 8.31 -2.48 10.82
N SER A 142 7.49 -1.61 11.40
CA SER A 142 7.88 -0.37 12.08
C SER A 142 7.84 -0.48 13.60
N TRP A 143 7.51 -1.65 14.14
CA TRP A 143 7.42 -1.88 15.59
C TRP A 143 8.82 -1.85 16.23
N PRO A 144 9.01 -1.17 17.39
CA PRO A 144 10.28 -1.14 18.08
C PRO A 144 10.68 -2.51 18.62
N ASP A 145 11.96 -2.84 18.51
CA ASP A 145 12.51 -4.14 18.85
C ASP A 145 12.51 -4.47 20.36
N THR A 146 12.54 -3.43 21.19
CA THR A 146 12.35 -3.54 22.65
C THR A 146 10.89 -3.49 23.10
N MET A 147 9.93 -3.20 22.22
CA MET A 147 8.52 -3.03 22.59
C MET A 147 7.78 -4.37 22.54
N PRO A 148 7.19 -4.85 23.66
CA PRO A 148 6.33 -6.03 23.65
C PRO A 148 5.25 -5.89 22.58
N LEU A 149 5.05 -6.94 21.78
CA LEU A 149 4.07 -6.95 20.70
C LEU A 149 2.68 -7.24 21.28
N VAL A 150 2.16 -6.28 22.05
CA VAL A 150 0.82 -6.31 22.62
C VAL A 150 0.17 -4.94 22.53
N LEU A 151 -1.04 -4.89 21.97
CA LEU A 151 -1.90 -3.71 21.92
C LEU A 151 -3.35 -4.14 22.09
N THR A 152 -4.12 -3.36 22.84
CA THR A 152 -5.55 -3.56 23.09
C THR A 152 -6.23 -2.20 23.10
N LYS A 153 -7.15 -2.00 22.15
CA LYS A 153 -7.94 -0.78 21.96
C LYS A 153 -9.40 -1.19 21.75
N ASP A 154 -10.22 -1.06 22.80
CA ASP A 154 -11.66 -1.33 22.76
C ASP A 154 -12.46 -0.05 22.43
N GLU A 155 -13.56 -0.18 21.69
CA GLU A 155 -14.48 0.95 21.35
C GLU A 155 -15.04 1.73 22.56
N LYS A 156 -15.02 1.13 23.75
CA LYS A 156 -15.66 1.66 24.97
C LYS A 156 -15.01 2.94 25.49
N ASN A 157 -13.75 3.21 25.14
CA ASN A 157 -13.07 4.47 25.46
C ASN A 157 -13.35 5.55 24.40
N VAL A 158 -14.59 6.05 24.39
CA VAL A 158 -15.12 7.03 23.42
C VAL A 158 -14.29 8.33 23.36
N GLU A 159 -13.47 8.64 24.38
CA GLU A 159 -12.63 9.84 24.45
C GLU A 159 -11.50 9.88 23.40
N THR A 160 -11.08 8.74 22.80
CA THR A 160 -10.10 8.75 21.69
C THR A 160 -10.69 9.15 20.34
N LYS A 161 -12.01 9.41 20.22
CA LYS A 161 -12.68 9.74 18.93
C LYS A 161 -12.23 11.05 18.26
N ALA A 162 -11.28 11.77 18.83
CA ALA A 162 -10.50 12.78 18.11
C ALA A 162 -9.48 12.10 17.17
N LEU A 163 -9.97 11.40 16.13
CA LEU A 163 -9.18 10.87 14.99
C LEU A 163 -8.10 11.90 14.63
N SER A 164 -6.83 11.57 14.85
CA SER A 164 -5.80 12.60 14.88
C SER A 164 -5.70 13.28 13.53
N LYS A 165 -5.47 14.60 13.57
CA LYS A 165 -5.56 15.44 12.39
C LYS A 165 -4.69 14.86 11.27
N SER A 166 -5.34 14.42 10.19
CA SER A 166 -4.65 13.97 8.98
C SER A 166 -3.75 15.07 8.44
N LEU A 167 -2.53 14.69 8.08
CA LEU A 167 -1.48 15.55 7.55
C LEU A 167 -1.31 15.40 6.04
N CYS A 168 -2.22 14.72 5.34
CA CYS A 168 -2.18 14.55 3.87
C CYS A 168 -2.14 15.89 3.11
N SER A 169 -2.72 16.96 3.67
CA SER A 169 -2.66 18.30 3.12
C SER A 169 -1.31 19.00 3.32
N ASP A 170 -0.49 18.50 4.24
CA ASP A 170 0.72 19.14 4.76
C ASP A 170 2.02 18.37 4.40
N ILE A 171 1.91 17.26 3.66
CA ILE A 171 3.05 16.58 3.00
C ILE A 171 3.85 17.58 2.14
N GLY A 172 5.17 17.57 2.29
CA GLY A 172 6.07 18.50 1.61
C GLY A 172 6.18 19.88 2.28
N LYS A 173 5.53 20.10 3.43
CA LYS A 173 5.63 21.32 4.25
C LYS A 173 6.37 21.05 5.55
N THR A 174 6.86 22.12 6.15
CA THR A 174 7.27 22.15 7.55
C THR A 174 6.10 22.60 8.41
N VAL A 175 5.81 21.88 9.50
CA VAL A 175 4.83 22.26 10.53
C VAL A 175 5.49 22.30 11.90
N ASN A 176 4.91 23.03 12.85
CA ASN A 176 5.30 22.90 14.25
C ASN A 176 4.61 21.69 14.86
N VAL A 177 5.37 20.80 15.47
CA VAL A 177 4.91 19.62 16.21
C VAL A 177 5.34 19.73 17.66
N SER A 178 4.55 19.17 18.58
CA SER A 178 4.86 19.12 20.00
C SER A 178 5.17 17.68 20.41
N TYR A 179 6.20 17.46 21.23
CA TYR A 179 6.63 16.14 21.69
C TYR A 179 7.00 16.13 23.18
N PRO A 180 7.13 14.95 23.82
CA PRO A 180 7.29 14.85 25.26
C PRO A 180 8.59 15.50 25.79
N PRO A 181 8.58 16.02 27.05
CA PRO A 181 9.75 16.67 27.64
C PRO A 181 10.94 15.73 27.89
N SER A 182 10.74 14.43 28.02
CA SER A 182 11.80 13.43 28.21
C SER A 182 11.43 12.07 27.61
N ALA A 183 12.39 11.13 27.62
CA ALA A 183 12.20 9.75 27.17
C ALA A 183 11.15 8.96 27.99
N ASP A 184 10.87 9.39 29.23
CA ASP A 184 10.12 8.59 30.22
C ASP A 184 8.77 9.21 30.64
N SER A 185 8.51 10.48 30.29
CA SER A 185 7.35 11.24 30.76
C SER A 185 6.58 11.89 29.62
N LEU A 186 5.28 11.57 29.55
CA LEU A 186 4.28 12.32 28.77
C LEU A 186 3.74 13.56 29.54
N GLY A 187 4.04 13.68 30.84
CA GLY A 187 3.64 14.82 31.67
C GLY A 187 4.70 15.92 31.71
N GLY A 188 4.25 17.17 31.84
CA GLY A 188 5.08 18.37 31.92
C GLY A 188 4.89 19.30 30.72
N ASN A 189 5.79 20.29 30.56
CA ASN A 189 5.76 21.20 29.42
C ASN A 189 6.32 20.49 28.18
N TRP A 190 5.45 20.19 27.20
CA TRP A 190 5.85 19.59 25.94
C TRP A 190 6.78 20.53 25.16
N LYS A 191 7.80 19.94 24.54
CA LYS A 191 8.73 20.65 23.64
C LYS A 191 8.07 20.81 22.28
N SER A 192 8.44 21.84 21.52
CA SER A 192 7.99 21.97 20.13
C SER A 192 9.15 22.31 19.20
N GLU A 193 9.09 21.80 17.97
CA GLU A 193 10.01 22.15 16.91
C GLU A 193 9.33 22.13 15.53
N ALA A 194 9.99 22.75 14.56
CA ALA A 194 9.55 22.77 13.17
C ALA A 194 10.06 21.50 12.46
N THR A 195 9.14 20.66 11.97
CA THR A 195 9.44 19.37 11.34
C THR A 195 8.80 19.27 9.95
N PHE A 196 9.56 18.76 8.98
CA PHE A 196 9.11 18.52 7.61
C PHE A 196 8.30 17.21 7.53
N ILE A 197 7.14 17.24 6.87
CA ILE A 197 6.28 16.06 6.68
C ILE A 197 6.55 15.42 5.32
N GLY A 198 6.66 14.09 5.27
CA GLY A 198 6.89 13.31 4.06
C GLY A 198 8.29 12.71 3.98
N THR A 199 8.72 12.38 2.76
CA THR A 199 10.04 11.79 2.50
C THR A 199 11.15 12.83 2.70
N SER A 200 11.96 12.63 3.74
CA SER A 200 13.22 13.34 3.94
C SER A 200 14.25 13.00 2.84
N THR A 201 15.30 13.81 2.70
CA THR A 201 16.44 13.52 1.80
C THR A 201 17.20 12.23 2.16
N ALA A 202 17.00 11.69 3.36
CA ALA A 202 17.52 10.41 3.82
C ALA A 202 16.53 9.24 3.63
N GLY A 203 15.46 9.42 2.85
CA GLY A 203 14.45 8.40 2.55
C GLY A 203 13.43 8.10 3.66
N LYS A 204 13.67 8.55 4.90
CA LYS A 204 12.73 8.39 6.02
C LYS A 204 11.44 9.16 5.78
N CYS A 205 10.31 8.55 6.15
CA CYS A 205 8.98 9.17 6.15
C CYS A 205 8.71 9.80 7.50
N VAL A 206 8.55 11.11 7.54
CA VAL A 206 8.29 11.83 8.78
C VAL A 206 6.82 12.23 8.82
N GLY A 207 6.10 11.82 9.86
CA GLY A 207 4.64 11.92 9.98
C GLY A 207 3.87 10.68 9.56
N ARG A 208 4.53 9.53 9.36
CA ARG A 208 3.95 8.29 8.81
C ARG A 208 4.38 7.10 9.66
N CYS A 209 3.41 6.40 10.24
CA CYS A 209 3.66 5.14 10.91
C CYS A 209 4.02 4.06 9.86
N GLY A 210 5.32 3.78 9.70
CA GLY A 210 5.83 2.76 8.79
C GLY A 210 7.13 3.16 8.07
N LEU A 211 8.09 2.23 8.01
CA LEU A 211 9.50 2.50 7.65
C LEU A 211 9.77 3.07 6.23
N ARG A 212 8.96 2.73 5.21
CA ARG A 212 9.29 2.98 3.80
C ARG A 212 8.36 3.99 3.13
N CYS A 213 8.93 4.83 2.27
CA CYS A 213 8.22 5.89 1.57
C CYS A 213 7.93 5.53 0.11
N GLY A 214 6.73 5.86 -0.36
CA GLY A 214 6.45 5.97 -1.79
C GLY A 214 6.66 4.69 -2.60
N SER A 215 6.16 3.54 -2.13
CA SER A 215 6.12 2.26 -2.87
C SER A 215 5.18 2.26 -4.10
N GLY A 216 4.86 3.44 -4.63
CA GLY A 216 4.08 3.67 -5.86
C GLY A 216 2.57 3.46 -5.75
N ILE A 217 2.10 2.50 -4.94
CA ILE A 217 0.74 1.95 -5.05
C ILE A 217 -0.08 1.99 -3.73
N ILE A 218 0.54 2.08 -2.55
CA ILE A 218 -0.14 1.81 -1.26
C ILE A 218 -0.53 3.07 -0.47
N THR A 219 -1.49 2.85 0.42
CA THR A 219 -2.17 3.71 1.41
C THR A 219 -1.25 4.46 2.39
N ASP A 220 -0.30 5.25 1.90
CA ASP A 220 0.45 6.20 2.73
C ASP A 220 -0.50 7.10 3.55
N LYS A 221 -0.53 6.90 4.87
CA LYS A 221 -1.33 7.68 5.84
C LYS A 221 -0.39 8.53 6.67
N TYR A 222 -0.63 9.83 6.67
CA TYR A 222 0.11 10.80 7.48
C TYR A 222 -0.81 11.41 8.54
N SER A 223 -0.40 11.38 9.81
CA SER A 223 -1.21 11.83 10.95
C SER A 223 -0.37 12.60 11.97
N VAL A 224 -1.03 13.44 12.80
CA VAL A 224 -0.33 14.15 13.87
C VAL A 224 0.31 13.18 14.86
N ASN A 225 -0.35 12.09 15.25
CA ASN A 225 0.21 11.18 16.26
C ASN A 225 1.41 10.39 15.71
N CYS A 226 1.40 9.99 14.42
CA CYS A 226 2.60 9.45 13.78
C CYS A 226 3.74 10.49 13.76
N LEU A 227 3.46 11.76 13.46
CA LEU A 227 4.48 12.83 13.48
C LEU A 227 5.07 13.06 14.88
N VAL A 228 4.23 13.05 15.91
CA VAL A 228 4.64 13.19 17.31
C VAL A 228 5.51 12.00 17.75
N HIS A 229 5.13 10.77 17.36
CA HIS A 229 5.95 9.57 17.54
C HIS A 229 7.32 9.70 16.85
N ASP A 230 7.33 10.00 15.55
CA ASP A 230 8.56 10.02 14.73
C ASP A 230 9.57 11.05 15.26
N VAL A 231 9.08 12.20 15.73
CA VAL A 231 9.91 13.22 16.38
C VAL A 231 10.38 12.78 17.76
N CYS A 232 9.53 12.18 18.59
CA CYS A 232 9.92 11.62 19.89
C CYS A 232 11.04 10.59 19.73
N ALA A 233 10.85 9.60 18.86
CA ALA A 233 11.85 8.56 18.57
C ALA A 233 13.13 9.14 17.94
N GLY A 234 13.00 10.20 17.13
CA GLY A 234 14.13 10.96 16.59
C GLY A 234 14.95 11.72 17.63
N LYS A 235 14.42 11.98 18.84
CA LYS A 235 15.16 12.62 19.96
C LYS A 235 15.64 11.66 21.02
N TYR A 236 14.83 10.66 21.35
CA TYR A 236 15.05 9.79 22.52
C TYR A 236 15.31 8.33 22.16
N GLY A 237 15.20 7.96 20.88
CA GLY A 237 15.28 6.59 20.39
C GLY A 237 13.93 5.88 20.36
N HIS A 238 13.80 4.86 19.50
CA HIS A 238 12.58 4.05 19.37
C HIS A 238 12.30 3.15 20.59
N THR A 239 13.20 3.12 21.58
CA THR A 239 13.06 2.31 22.80
C THR A 239 12.55 3.14 24.01
N ALA A 240 12.43 4.46 23.85
CA ALA A 240 12.03 5.38 24.90
C ALA A 240 10.56 5.21 25.27
N LYS A 241 10.27 5.00 26.56
CA LYS A 241 8.93 4.69 27.09
C LYS A 241 7.83 5.66 26.64
N ALA A 242 8.11 6.95 26.62
CA ALA A 242 7.18 7.98 26.15
C ALA A 242 6.90 7.87 24.64
N CYS A 243 7.89 7.48 23.85
CA CYS A 243 7.74 7.28 22.40
C CYS A 243 7.01 5.98 22.08
N ASN A 244 7.28 4.90 22.82
CA ASN A 244 6.53 3.63 22.70
C ASN A 244 5.04 3.86 22.96
N LYS A 245 4.69 4.64 24.00
CA LYS A 245 3.29 4.96 24.28
C LYS A 245 2.66 5.82 23.17
N LEU A 246 3.42 6.75 22.58
CA LEU A 246 2.96 7.49 21.40
C LEU A 246 2.72 6.59 20.19
N LEU A 247 3.47 5.49 20.03
CA LEU A 247 3.20 4.51 18.97
C LEU A 247 1.89 3.73 19.20
N GLU A 248 1.56 3.35 20.43
CA GLU A 248 0.26 2.71 20.76
C GLU A 248 -0.93 3.57 20.32
N ASP A 249 -0.79 4.88 20.42
CA ASP A 249 -1.83 5.84 20.07
C ASP A 249 -1.79 6.18 18.58
N ALA A 250 -0.60 6.29 18.00
CA ALA A 250 -0.41 6.49 16.56
C ALA A 250 -0.76 5.25 15.69
N ALA A 251 -0.76 4.04 16.25
CA ALA A 251 -1.15 2.81 15.56
C ALA A 251 -2.65 2.75 15.23
N ASP A 252 -3.49 3.19 16.18
CA ASP A 252 -4.94 3.37 16.02
C ASP A 252 -5.21 4.40 14.90
N ASP A 253 -4.57 5.57 14.99
CA ASP A 253 -4.56 6.60 13.96
C ASP A 253 -4.02 6.16 12.59
N PHE A 254 -3.10 5.20 12.56
CA PHE A 254 -2.61 4.62 11.30
C PHE A 254 -3.65 3.69 10.68
N PHE A 255 -4.48 2.98 11.45
CA PHE A 255 -5.54 2.16 10.86
C PHE A 255 -6.77 2.98 10.48
N ALA A 256 -7.27 3.84 11.38
CA ALA A 256 -8.44 4.70 11.16
C ALA A 256 -8.14 5.96 10.31
N GLY A 257 -6.85 6.27 10.09
CA GLY A 257 -6.42 7.44 9.36
C GLY A 257 -6.80 7.42 7.87
N LYS A 258 -7.23 8.57 7.36
CA LYS A 258 -7.52 8.73 5.92
C LYS A 258 -6.23 8.58 5.11
N SER A 259 -6.27 7.68 4.12
CA SER A 259 -5.18 7.53 3.16
C SER A 259 -4.92 8.82 2.40
N CYS A 260 -3.65 9.18 2.25
CA CYS A 260 -3.21 10.28 1.40
C CYS A 260 -3.10 9.85 -0.08
N LEU A 261 -3.37 8.57 -0.39
CA LEU A 261 -3.30 8.04 -1.74
C LEU A 261 -4.20 8.82 -2.69
N ARG A 262 -3.59 9.31 -3.77
CA ARG A 262 -4.30 10.02 -4.83
C ARG A 262 -5.23 9.04 -5.55
N LYS A 263 -6.52 9.38 -5.64
CA LYS A 263 -7.55 8.63 -6.38
C LYS A 263 -8.16 9.55 -7.43
N VAL A 264 -8.12 9.15 -8.70
CA VAL A 264 -8.69 9.92 -9.81
C VAL A 264 -9.98 9.27 -10.29
N THR A 265 -11.06 10.04 -10.31
CA THR A 265 -12.41 9.55 -10.64
C THR A 265 -13.03 10.38 -11.77
N PRO A 266 -13.46 9.77 -12.89
CA PRO A 266 -13.29 8.36 -13.24
C PRO A 266 -11.87 8.04 -13.72
N THR A 267 -11.44 6.79 -13.57
CA THR A 267 -10.16 6.27 -14.09
C THR A 267 -10.17 6.04 -15.60
N SER A 268 -11.33 6.12 -16.26
CA SER A 268 -11.43 6.15 -17.72
C SER A 268 -12.54 7.09 -18.19
N VAL A 269 -12.29 7.79 -19.31
CA VAL A 269 -13.24 8.71 -19.94
C VAL A 269 -13.40 8.43 -21.44
N LYS A 270 -14.59 8.70 -21.96
CA LYS A 270 -14.90 8.72 -23.39
C LYS A 270 -15.25 10.15 -23.79
N VAL A 271 -14.58 10.69 -24.80
CA VAL A 271 -14.75 12.10 -25.24
C VAL A 271 -14.73 12.19 -26.77
N LYS A 272 -15.31 13.24 -27.35
CA LYS A 272 -15.26 13.51 -28.81
C LYS A 272 -14.13 14.48 -29.16
N VAL A 273 -13.70 14.50 -30.42
CA VAL A 273 -12.79 15.55 -30.94
C VAL A 273 -13.41 16.93 -30.70
N GLY A 274 -12.62 17.87 -30.18
CA GLY A 274 -13.05 19.24 -29.87
C GLY A 274 -14.00 19.36 -28.68
N LYS A 275 -14.24 18.28 -27.92
CA LYS A 275 -15.05 18.28 -26.69
C LYS A 275 -14.21 17.99 -25.46
N THR A 276 -14.77 18.33 -24.31
CA THR A 276 -14.15 18.11 -22.99
C THR A 276 -14.86 17.02 -22.21
N ALA A 277 -14.09 16.37 -21.34
CA ALA A 277 -14.54 15.58 -20.20
C ALA A 277 -13.79 16.05 -18.95
N THR A 278 -14.28 15.72 -17.76
CA THR A 278 -13.62 16.03 -16.49
C THR A 278 -13.35 14.77 -15.69
N ALA A 279 -12.29 14.82 -14.88
CA ALA A 279 -12.04 13.88 -13.80
C ALA A 279 -11.64 14.65 -12.54
N THR A 280 -12.02 14.15 -11.37
CA THR A 280 -11.71 14.75 -10.07
C THR A 280 -10.58 13.97 -9.41
N VAL A 281 -9.64 14.69 -8.81
CA VAL A 281 -8.53 14.16 -8.03
C VAL A 281 -8.83 14.31 -6.55
N ASN A 282 -8.87 13.20 -5.82
CA ASN A 282 -9.02 13.17 -4.36
C ASN A 282 -7.73 12.59 -3.73
N GLY A 283 -7.43 12.91 -2.47
CA GLY A 283 -6.20 12.48 -1.78
C GLY A 283 -5.53 13.66 -1.08
N ASP A 284 -4.24 13.88 -1.36
CA ASP A 284 -3.51 15.07 -0.90
C ASP A 284 -4.09 16.41 -1.42
N THR A 285 -3.64 17.54 -0.87
CA THR A 285 -4.03 18.89 -1.34
C THR A 285 -2.89 19.62 -2.06
N SER A 286 -1.97 18.88 -2.68
CA SER A 286 -0.83 19.44 -3.41
C SER A 286 -1.29 20.06 -4.73
N PRO A 287 -0.57 21.05 -5.27
CA PRO A 287 -0.70 21.42 -6.68
C PRO A 287 -0.46 20.20 -7.58
N TYR A 288 -1.43 19.87 -8.42
CA TYR A 288 -1.32 18.78 -9.37
C TYR A 288 -0.71 19.24 -10.70
N VAL A 289 -0.09 18.29 -11.40
CA VAL A 289 0.39 18.41 -12.78
C VAL A 289 -0.11 17.22 -13.61
N THR A 290 -0.35 17.45 -14.91
CA THR A 290 -0.84 16.42 -15.83
C THR A 290 0.17 16.14 -16.93
N THR A 291 0.70 14.92 -16.96
CA THR A 291 1.70 14.47 -17.93
C THR A 291 1.07 13.47 -18.89
N THR A 292 1.28 13.62 -20.20
CA THR A 292 0.69 12.72 -21.20
C THR A 292 1.70 11.68 -21.62
N TYR A 293 1.49 10.41 -21.25
CA TYR A 293 2.55 9.39 -21.34
C TYR A 293 2.56 8.63 -22.67
N PHE A 294 1.39 8.36 -23.26
CA PHE A 294 1.28 7.64 -24.54
C PHE A 294 0.02 8.05 -25.31
N PRO A 295 0.05 8.04 -26.66
CA PRO A 295 1.21 7.90 -27.55
C PRO A 295 1.89 9.25 -27.88
N LEU A 296 3.05 9.19 -28.56
CA LEU A 296 3.88 10.34 -29.01
C LEU A 296 3.12 11.50 -29.67
N ILE A 297 1.99 11.23 -30.33
CA ILE A 297 1.04 12.25 -30.78
C ILE A 297 -0.30 11.93 -30.12
N SER A 298 -0.55 12.52 -28.96
CA SER A 298 -1.69 12.14 -28.11
C SER A 298 -3.05 12.32 -28.81
N ALA A 299 -4.01 11.44 -28.52
CA ALA A 299 -5.41 11.59 -28.86
C ALA A 299 -6.09 12.72 -28.07
N ALA A 300 -5.64 12.99 -26.84
CA ALA A 300 -6.20 14.00 -25.94
C ALA A 300 -5.13 14.84 -25.23
N LYS A 301 -5.49 16.04 -24.77
CA LYS A 301 -4.68 16.86 -23.85
C LYS A 301 -5.41 17.00 -22.50
N ALA A 302 -4.67 17.20 -21.42
CA ALA A 302 -5.24 17.60 -20.13
C ALA A 302 -4.64 18.91 -19.63
N THR A 303 -5.43 19.59 -18.79
CA THR A 303 -4.97 20.59 -17.84
C THR A 303 -5.60 20.29 -16.48
N VAL A 304 -5.05 20.82 -15.39
CA VAL A 304 -5.60 20.66 -14.04
C VAL A 304 -5.69 22.01 -13.34
N LYS A 305 -6.77 22.23 -12.59
CA LYS A 305 -6.99 23.44 -11.78
C LYS A 305 -7.70 23.04 -10.49
N GLY A 306 -7.07 23.31 -9.35
CA GLY A 306 -7.51 22.72 -8.08
C GLY A 306 -7.54 21.19 -8.20
N ASN A 307 -8.62 20.57 -7.74
CA ASN A 307 -8.85 19.13 -7.85
C ASN A 307 -9.43 18.64 -9.20
N THR A 308 -9.65 19.53 -10.19
CA THR A 308 -10.34 19.17 -11.43
C THR A 308 -9.37 19.06 -12.61
N VAL A 309 -9.26 17.87 -13.19
CA VAL A 309 -8.58 17.60 -14.46
C VAL A 309 -9.57 17.79 -15.61
N THR A 310 -9.26 18.69 -16.54
CA THR A 310 -10.05 18.93 -17.75
C THR A 310 -9.35 18.28 -18.94
N ILE A 311 -10.03 17.32 -19.58
CA ILE A 311 -9.50 16.48 -20.66
C ILE A 311 -10.16 16.91 -21.97
N THR A 312 -9.39 17.36 -22.96
CA THR A 312 -9.89 17.73 -24.29
C THR A 312 -9.53 16.68 -25.33
N GLY A 313 -10.51 16.17 -26.08
CA GLY A 313 -10.25 15.32 -27.25
C GLY A 313 -9.63 16.12 -28.40
N VAL A 314 -8.43 15.73 -28.85
CA VAL A 314 -7.67 16.40 -29.92
C VAL A 314 -7.86 15.69 -31.26
N ARG A 315 -7.79 14.36 -31.27
CA ARG A 315 -7.97 13.51 -32.46
C ARG A 315 -8.47 12.11 -32.08
N LYS A 316 -9.14 11.39 -32.99
CA LYS A 316 -9.60 10.01 -32.73
C LYS A 316 -8.40 9.13 -32.32
N GLY A 317 -8.55 8.37 -31.23
CA GLY A 317 -7.52 7.45 -30.74
C GLY A 317 -7.72 7.10 -29.28
N VAL A 318 -6.66 6.56 -28.65
CA VAL A 318 -6.56 6.37 -27.19
C VAL A 318 -5.34 7.12 -26.66
N SER A 319 -5.40 7.55 -25.40
CA SER A 319 -4.29 8.17 -24.68
C SER A 319 -4.33 7.82 -23.19
N ARG A 320 -3.16 7.67 -22.57
CA ARG A 320 -3.01 7.58 -21.12
C ARG A 320 -2.51 8.92 -20.56
N ILE A 321 -3.27 9.52 -19.66
CA ILE A 321 -2.94 10.77 -18.98
C ILE A 321 -2.55 10.45 -17.54
N GLY A 322 -1.32 10.76 -17.16
CA GLY A 322 -0.83 10.69 -15.78
C GLY A 322 -1.17 11.96 -15.02
N VAL A 323 -1.57 11.80 -13.75
CA VAL A 323 -1.88 12.86 -12.80
C VAL A 323 -0.95 12.70 -11.59
N SER A 324 -0.04 13.65 -11.41
CA SER A 324 0.96 13.68 -10.35
C SER A 324 0.74 14.93 -9.49
N GLY A 325 1.24 14.91 -8.25
CA GLY A 325 1.33 16.11 -7.41
C GLY A 325 2.77 16.63 -7.34
N THR A 326 2.98 17.72 -6.61
CA THR A 326 4.31 18.10 -6.12
C THR A 326 4.77 17.22 -4.93
N SER A 327 3.86 16.46 -4.33
CA SER A 327 4.16 15.39 -3.36
C SER A 327 4.70 14.14 -4.08
N LEU A 328 5.49 13.33 -3.36
CA LEU A 328 6.00 12.03 -3.85
C LEU A 328 4.93 10.92 -3.89
N VAL A 329 3.66 11.24 -3.61
CA VAL A 329 2.52 10.32 -3.77
C VAL A 329 2.35 10.01 -5.26
N GLY A 330 2.28 8.72 -5.61
CA GLY A 330 2.48 8.21 -6.96
C GLY A 330 1.56 8.77 -8.07
N THR A 331 2.02 8.66 -9.32
CA THR A 331 1.26 9.08 -10.51
C THR A 331 0.06 8.16 -10.73
N GLN A 332 -1.14 8.73 -10.68
CA GLN A 332 -2.38 8.07 -11.07
C GLN A 332 -2.63 8.20 -12.57
N TYR A 333 -3.41 7.31 -13.17
CA TYR A 333 -3.64 7.31 -14.62
C TYR A 333 -5.12 7.37 -14.99
N ILE A 334 -5.41 8.09 -16.08
CA ILE A 334 -6.72 8.16 -16.73
C ILE A 334 -6.59 7.57 -18.14
N GLU A 335 -7.42 6.57 -18.45
CA GLU A 335 -7.54 5.99 -19.78
C GLU A 335 -8.55 6.77 -20.63
N VAL A 336 -8.07 7.49 -21.64
CA VAL A 336 -8.88 8.39 -22.47
C VAL A 336 -9.13 7.75 -23.84
N THR A 337 -10.40 7.45 -24.14
CA THR A 337 -10.84 7.09 -25.49
C THR A 337 -11.44 8.30 -26.20
N VAL A 338 -10.90 8.66 -27.36
CA VAL A 338 -11.39 9.78 -28.18
C VAL A 338 -12.08 9.25 -29.43
N SER A 339 -13.40 9.48 -29.54
CA SER A 339 -14.15 9.23 -30.77
C SER A 339 -14.10 10.44 -31.71
N LYS A 340 -14.61 10.27 -32.94
CA LYS A 340 -15.12 11.42 -33.70
C LYS A 340 -16.28 12.08 -32.93
#